data_AF-A0A7Y3P6K0-F1
#
_entry.id   AF-A0A7Y3P6K0-F1
#
_cell.length_a   1.000
_cell.length_b   1.000
_cell.length_c   1.000
_cell.angle_alpha   90.00
_cell.angle_beta   90.00
_cell.angle_gamma   90.00
#
_symmetry.space_group_name_H-M   'P 1'
#
loop_
_entity.id
_entity.type
_entity.pdbx_description
1 polymer ?
#
loop_
_entity_poly.entity_id
_entity_poly.type
_entity_poly.pdbx_seq_one_letter_code
_entity_poly.pdbx_strand_id
1 'polypeptide(L)'
;RERSELRPWFAELAAFDVVANNADRKAGHVLFDGSRCWAIDNGLCFHEEEKLRTVIWEFAGLDVEEDLLEHVNAFAHGETGRVGSWLSPAELHHAQERARGLVENALYPHPDEDSDWPPYPWPLI
;
A
#
# COMPACT_ATOMS: atom_id res chain seq x y z
N ARG A 1 4.75 16.95 -3.90
CA ARG A 1 4.02 18.09 -4.53
C ARG A 1 4.85 18.86 -5.57
N GLU A 2 6.13 19.18 -5.34
CA GLU A 2 6.93 19.96 -6.31
C GLU A 2 7.49 19.15 -7.49
N ARG A 3 7.39 17.82 -7.46
CA ARG A 3 7.88 16.91 -8.52
C ARG A 3 6.77 15.97 -8.99
N SER A 4 5.96 16.43 -9.93
CA SER A 4 4.80 15.71 -10.45
C SER A 4 5.18 14.42 -11.20
N GLU A 5 6.40 14.34 -11.71
CA GLU A 5 6.96 13.16 -12.37
C GLU A 5 7.07 11.95 -11.43
N LEU A 6 7.06 12.15 -10.11
CA LEU A 6 7.08 11.08 -9.12
C LEU A 6 5.69 10.52 -8.79
N ARG A 7 4.62 11.14 -9.30
CA ARG A 7 3.25 10.74 -8.97
C ARG A 7 2.98 9.25 -9.28
N PRO A 8 3.41 8.67 -10.42
CA PRO A 8 3.21 7.24 -10.68
C PRO A 8 3.87 6.35 -9.62
N TRP A 9 5.06 6.71 -9.15
CA TRP A 9 5.75 5.95 -8.10
C TRP A 9 5.00 6.01 -6.76
N PHE A 10 4.40 7.17 -6.42
CA PHE A 10 3.57 7.26 -5.22
C PHE A 10 2.25 6.51 -5.35
N ALA A 11 1.68 6.41 -6.56
CA ALA A 11 0.51 5.58 -6.82
C ALA A 11 0.82 4.09 -6.58
N GLU A 12 1.94 3.60 -7.11
CA GLU A 12 2.44 2.24 -6.86
C GLU A 12 2.66 1.99 -5.36
N LEU A 13 3.26 2.95 -4.64
CA LEU A 13 3.46 2.83 -3.20
C LEU A 13 2.15 2.86 -2.41
N ALA A 14 1.17 3.67 -2.83
CA ALA A 14 -0.15 3.69 -2.19
C ALA A 14 -0.86 2.34 -2.36
N ALA A 15 -0.82 1.73 -3.56
CA ALA A 15 -1.40 0.42 -3.80
C ALA A 15 -0.65 -0.66 -2.98
N PHE A 16 0.68 -0.56 -2.91
CA PHE A 16 1.48 -1.42 -2.06
C PHE A 16 1.06 -1.30 -0.58
N ASP A 17 0.94 -0.08 -0.05
CA ASP A 17 0.54 0.13 1.35
C ASP A 17 -0.83 -0.49 1.65
N VAL A 18 -1.79 -0.40 0.72
CA VAL A 18 -3.11 -1.01 0.85
C VAL A 18 -3.00 -2.54 0.85
N VAL A 19 -2.38 -3.15 -0.15
CA VAL A 19 -2.27 -4.62 -0.27
C VAL A 19 -1.46 -5.21 0.86
N ALA A 20 -0.33 -4.58 1.17
CA ALA A 20 0.59 -4.97 2.22
C ALA A 20 0.09 -4.55 3.61
N ASN A 21 -1.01 -3.80 3.73
CA ASN A 21 -1.52 -3.33 5.02
C ASN A 21 -0.43 -2.67 5.87
N ASN A 22 0.25 -1.68 5.29
CA ASN A 22 1.35 -0.98 5.96
C ASN A 22 0.81 -0.21 7.16
N ALA A 23 1.27 -0.57 8.36
CA ALA A 23 0.78 0.01 9.60
C ALA A 23 1.60 1.22 10.12
N ASP A 24 2.56 1.72 9.33
CA ASP A 24 3.42 2.82 9.75
C ASP A 24 4.13 3.58 8.61
N ARG A 25 3.49 3.77 7.44
CA ARG A 25 4.09 4.57 6.37
C ARG A 25 4.14 6.05 6.74
N LYS A 26 5.33 6.55 7.09
CA LYS A 26 5.62 7.98 7.34
C LYS A 26 6.25 8.69 6.14
N ALA A 27 6.16 10.02 6.09
CA ALA A 27 6.79 10.82 5.03
C ALA A 27 8.31 10.61 4.98
N GLY A 28 8.97 10.54 6.14
CA GLY A 28 10.41 10.26 6.26
C GLY A 28 10.84 8.86 5.81
N HIS A 29 9.90 7.95 5.54
CA HIS A 29 10.20 6.63 5.01
C HIS A 29 10.27 6.60 3.48
N VAL A 30 10.11 7.74 2.81
CA VAL A 30 10.33 7.89 1.37
C VAL A 30 11.60 8.71 1.15
N LEU A 31 12.64 8.06 0.63
CA LEU A 31 13.92 8.71 0.33
C LEU A 31 14.07 8.89 -1.17
N PHE A 32 14.53 10.06 -1.60
CA PHE A 32 14.91 10.31 -2.99
C PHE A 32 16.42 10.47 -3.10
N ASP A 33 17.07 9.64 -3.92
CA ASP A 33 18.53 9.64 -4.06
C ASP A 33 19.05 10.58 -5.17
N GLY A 34 18.17 11.34 -5.81
CA GLY A 34 18.47 12.16 -6.98
C GLY A 34 17.99 11.55 -8.30
N SER A 35 17.73 10.24 -8.33
CA SER A 35 17.30 9.50 -9.52
C SER A 35 16.02 8.71 -9.30
N ARG A 36 15.85 8.08 -8.14
CA ARG A 36 14.67 7.29 -7.80
C ARG A 36 14.24 7.47 -6.36
N CYS A 37 12.99 7.12 -6.12
CA CYS A 37 12.43 7.03 -4.78
C CYS A 37 12.64 5.64 -4.18
N TRP A 38 12.73 5.59 -2.86
CA TRP A 38 12.88 4.40 -2.06
C TRP A 38 11.87 4.43 -0.92
N ALA A 39 11.07 3.37 -0.78
CA ALA A 39 10.22 3.15 0.38
C ALA A 39 10.94 2.22 1.37
N ILE A 40 11.49 2.80 2.45
CA ILE A 40 12.20 2.05 3.49
C ILE A 40 11.28 1.73 4.67
N ASP A 41 11.72 0.86 5.59
CA ASP A 41 10.99 0.55 6.83
C ASP A 41 9.57 -0.01 6.58
N ASN A 42 9.52 -1.20 5.98
CA ASN A 42 8.30 -1.97 5.71
C ASN A 42 8.16 -3.16 6.67
N GLY A 43 8.75 -3.07 7.87
CA GLY A 43 8.71 -4.16 8.86
C GLY A 43 7.34 -4.36 9.50
N LEU A 44 6.44 -3.39 9.39
CA LEU A 44 5.07 -3.41 9.91
C LEU A 44 4.05 -3.58 8.77
N CYS A 45 4.29 -4.57 7.91
CA CYS A 45 3.42 -4.94 6.80
C CYS A 45 2.92 -6.38 6.97
N PHE A 46 1.90 -6.72 6.19
CA PHE A 46 1.26 -8.03 6.02
C PHE A 46 0.54 -8.57 7.25
N HIS A 47 0.26 -7.72 8.24
CA HIS A 47 -0.57 -8.10 9.37
C HIS A 47 -1.96 -8.58 8.89
N GLU A 48 -2.49 -9.59 9.56
CA GLU A 48 -3.79 -10.20 9.25
C GLU A 48 -4.93 -9.20 9.51
N GLU A 49 -4.98 -8.61 10.72
CA GLU A 49 -5.89 -7.50 11.05
C GLU A 49 -5.62 -6.23 10.22
N GLU A 50 -6.69 -5.55 9.80
CA GLU A 50 -6.64 -4.27 9.10
C GLU A 50 -6.03 -3.17 9.98
N LYS A 51 -4.88 -2.65 9.56
CA LYS A 51 -4.04 -1.71 10.31
C LYS A 51 -3.47 -0.61 9.41
N LEU A 52 -4.04 -0.43 8.21
CA LEU A 52 -3.52 0.47 7.20
C LEU A 52 -3.35 1.88 7.79
N ARG A 53 -2.11 2.34 7.79
CA ARG A 53 -1.71 3.64 8.32
C ARG A 53 -0.63 4.22 7.45
N THR A 54 -0.97 5.27 6.73
CA THR A 54 -0.09 5.89 5.75
C THR A 54 -0.20 7.41 5.76
N VAL A 55 0.76 8.08 5.12
CA VAL A 55 0.69 9.52 4.80
C VAL A 55 0.27 9.76 3.34
N ILE A 56 0.15 8.71 2.53
CA ILE A 56 -0.10 8.79 1.08
C ILE A 56 -1.62 8.85 0.80
N TRP A 57 -2.38 9.48 1.70
CA TRP A 57 -3.84 9.63 1.58
C TRP A 57 -4.27 10.61 0.48
N GLU A 58 -3.34 11.29 -0.21
CA GLU A 58 -3.68 12.11 -1.37
C GLU A 58 -4.25 11.32 -2.56
N PHE A 59 -4.11 9.98 -2.53
CA PHE A 59 -4.71 9.06 -3.49
C PHE A 59 -6.08 8.53 -3.08
N ALA A 60 -6.53 8.75 -1.84
CA ALA A 60 -7.80 8.22 -1.35
C ALA A 60 -8.99 8.61 -2.27
N GLY A 61 -9.77 7.61 -2.69
CA GLY A 61 -10.91 7.78 -3.59
C GLY A 61 -10.55 8.11 -5.04
N LEU A 62 -9.26 8.11 -5.43
CA LEU A 62 -8.84 8.18 -6.83
C LEU A 62 -8.88 6.79 -7.48
N ASP A 63 -9.05 6.77 -8.79
CA ASP A 63 -8.93 5.56 -9.60
C ASP A 63 -7.50 5.01 -9.52
N VAL A 64 -7.39 3.69 -9.38
CA VAL A 64 -6.13 2.96 -9.53
C VAL A 64 -5.88 2.74 -11.02
N GLU A 65 -4.66 3.01 -11.47
CA GLU A 65 -4.27 2.85 -12.86
C GLU A 65 -4.44 1.39 -13.34
N GLU A 66 -4.97 1.20 -14.57
CA GLU A 66 -5.31 -0.11 -15.12
C GLU A 66 -4.11 -1.07 -15.15
N ASP A 67 -2.95 -0.61 -15.63
CA ASP A 67 -1.70 -1.37 -15.63
C ASP A 67 -1.28 -1.82 -14.22
N LEU A 68 -1.59 -1.02 -13.18
CA LEU A 68 -1.29 -1.37 -11.79
C LEU A 68 -2.29 -2.40 -11.26
N LEU A 69 -3.57 -2.26 -11.61
CA LEU A 69 -4.62 -3.24 -11.29
C LEU A 69 -4.33 -4.61 -11.89
N GLU A 70 -3.75 -4.69 -13.10
CA GLU A 70 -3.33 -5.97 -13.69
C GLU A 70 -2.31 -6.70 -12.82
N HIS A 71 -1.29 -6.00 -12.32
CA HIS A 71 -0.28 -6.57 -11.43
C HIS A 71 -0.87 -6.98 -10.08
N VAL A 72 -1.75 -6.15 -9.49
CA VAL A 72 -2.44 -6.45 -8.24
C VAL A 72 -3.35 -7.67 -8.41
N ASN A 73 -4.05 -7.77 -9.54
CA ASN A 73 -4.91 -8.90 -9.87
C ASN A 73 -4.12 -10.20 -10.04
N ALA A 74 -2.95 -10.16 -10.68
CA ALA A 74 -2.06 -11.32 -10.77
C ALA A 74 -1.63 -11.80 -9.36
N PHE A 75 -1.23 -10.87 -8.49
CA PHE A 75 -0.89 -11.18 -7.09
C PHE A 75 -2.07 -11.82 -6.33
N ALA A 76 -3.27 -11.25 -6.48
CA ALA A 76 -4.51 -11.73 -5.88
C ALA A 76 -4.85 -13.18 -6.29
N HIS A 77 -4.38 -13.63 -7.45
CA HIS A 77 -4.62 -14.95 -8.02
C HIS A 77 -3.42 -15.91 -7.94
N GLY A 78 -2.39 -15.55 -7.17
CA GLY A 78 -1.31 -16.47 -6.80
C GLY A 78 0.04 -16.19 -7.44
N GLU A 79 0.16 -15.16 -8.30
CA GLU A 79 1.44 -14.70 -8.85
C GLU A 79 2.19 -13.84 -7.83
N THR A 80 2.59 -14.47 -6.73
CA THR A 80 3.14 -13.79 -5.55
C THR A 80 4.66 -13.55 -5.63
N GLY A 81 5.33 -14.06 -6.66
CA GLY A 81 6.78 -14.01 -6.76
C GLY A 81 7.47 -14.59 -5.53
N ARG A 82 8.50 -13.90 -5.02
CA ARG A 82 9.26 -14.37 -3.84
C ARG A 82 8.55 -14.09 -2.52
N VAL A 83 7.72 -13.03 -2.45
CA VAL A 83 7.12 -12.59 -1.18
C VAL A 83 6.19 -13.66 -0.62
N GLY A 84 5.47 -14.39 -1.48
CA GLY A 84 4.59 -15.48 -1.03
C GLY A 84 5.30 -16.60 -0.27
N SER A 85 6.62 -16.78 -0.47
CA SER A 85 7.42 -17.76 0.30
C SER A 85 7.93 -17.25 1.64
N TRP A 86 7.79 -15.95 1.91
CA TRP A 86 8.23 -15.31 3.15
C TRP A 86 7.07 -15.01 4.10
N LEU A 87 5.84 -14.99 3.57
CA LEU A 87 4.62 -14.80 4.34
C LEU A 87 4.10 -16.14 4.86
N SER A 88 3.48 -16.10 6.04
CA SER A 88 2.65 -17.20 6.51
C SER A 88 1.46 -17.39 5.56
N PRO A 89 0.83 -18.58 5.56
CA PRO A 89 -0.38 -18.80 4.76
C PRO A 89 -1.50 -17.81 5.06
N ALA A 90 -1.66 -17.38 6.32
CA ALA A 90 -2.68 -16.43 6.74
C ALA A 90 -2.36 -14.99 6.29
N GLU A 91 -1.11 -14.55 6.49
CA GLU A 91 -0.63 -13.24 6.00
C GLU A 91 -0.80 -13.11 4.48
N LEU A 92 -0.41 -14.16 3.74
CA LEU A 92 -0.59 -14.17 2.29
C LEU A 92 -2.07 -14.15 1.89
N HIS A 93 -2.91 -14.94 2.56
CA HIS A 93 -4.34 -14.98 2.27
C HIS A 93 -4.98 -13.60 2.43
N HIS A 94 -4.76 -12.92 3.56
CA HIS A 94 -5.30 -11.59 3.81
C HIS A 94 -4.73 -10.52 2.87
N ALA A 95 -3.44 -10.59 2.52
CA ALA A 95 -2.88 -9.71 1.49
C ALA A 95 -3.57 -9.90 0.13
N GLN A 96 -3.88 -11.14 -0.25
CA GLN A 96 -4.61 -11.42 -1.48
C GLN A 96 -6.08 -10.99 -1.41
N GLU A 97 -6.74 -11.08 -0.26
CA GLU A 97 -8.10 -10.54 -0.07
C GLU A 97 -8.11 -9.02 -0.25
N ARG A 98 -7.18 -8.29 0.35
CA ARG A 98 -7.03 -6.85 0.14
C ARG A 98 -6.74 -6.50 -1.33
N ALA A 99 -5.89 -7.28 -2.00
CA ALA A 99 -5.64 -7.12 -3.43
C ALA A 99 -6.91 -7.32 -4.27
N ARG A 100 -7.75 -8.33 -3.96
CA ARG A 100 -9.05 -8.51 -4.63
C ARG A 100 -9.96 -7.32 -4.39
N GLY A 101 -10.07 -6.85 -3.14
CA GLY A 101 -10.85 -5.66 -2.82
C GLY A 101 -10.41 -4.42 -3.59
N LEU A 102 -9.10 -4.21 -3.75
CA LEU A 102 -8.58 -3.09 -4.54
C LEU A 102 -8.93 -3.22 -6.03
N VAL A 103 -8.87 -4.43 -6.59
CA VAL A 103 -9.25 -4.71 -7.98
C VAL A 103 -10.76 -4.56 -8.22
N GLU A 104 -11.59 -5.06 -7.30
CA GLU A 104 -13.05 -5.00 -7.41
C GLU A 104 -13.56 -3.56 -7.36
N ASN A 105 -12.99 -2.72 -6.51
CA ASN A 105 -13.40 -1.32 -6.37
C ASN A 105 -12.72 -0.40 -7.38
N ALA A 106 -11.51 -0.75 -7.86
CA ALA A 106 -10.66 0.09 -8.72
C ALA A 106 -10.36 1.48 -8.14
N LEU A 107 -10.50 1.65 -6.83
CA LEU A 107 -10.31 2.91 -6.10
C LEU A 107 -9.41 2.68 -4.89
N TYR A 108 -8.52 3.63 -4.60
CA TYR A 108 -7.81 3.64 -3.32
C TYR A 108 -8.81 3.86 -2.16
N PRO A 109 -8.69 3.13 -1.04
CA PRO A 109 -9.61 3.27 0.08
C PRO A 109 -9.50 4.64 0.75
N HIS A 110 -10.58 5.08 1.37
CA HIS A 110 -10.55 6.20 2.31
C HIS A 110 -9.96 5.77 3.66
N PRO A 111 -9.35 6.70 4.41
CA PRO A 111 -8.90 6.41 5.77
C PRO A 111 -10.09 5.97 6.63
N ASP A 112 -9.95 4.84 7.32
CA ASP A 112 -10.94 4.36 8.29
C ASP A 112 -10.78 5.12 9.60
N GLU A 113 -11.63 6.12 9.83
CA GLU A 113 -11.60 6.94 11.05
C GLU A 113 -12.29 6.26 12.25
N ASP A 114 -13.05 5.19 12.00
CA ASP A 114 -13.81 4.46 13.02
C ASP A 114 -13.03 3.26 13.58
N SER A 115 -11.85 2.95 13.01
CA SER A 115 -10.98 1.87 13.46
C SER A 115 -10.29 2.17 14.81
N ASP A 116 -10.04 1.11 15.59
CA ASP A 116 -9.19 1.16 16.79
C ASP A 116 -7.74 1.57 16.47
N TRP A 117 -7.35 1.53 15.19
CA TRP A 117 -6.03 1.92 14.70
C TRP A 117 -6.13 3.19 13.86
N PRO A 118 -5.55 4.33 14.31
CA PRO A 118 -5.64 5.56 13.55
C PRO A 118 -4.96 5.41 12.18
N PRO A 119 -5.59 5.90 11.09
CA PRO A 119 -5.08 5.75 9.73
C PRO A 119 -3.90 6.67 9.40
N TYR A 120 -3.54 7.56 10.33
CA TYR A 120 -2.42 8.48 10.19
C TYR A 120 -1.27 8.09 11.15
N PRO A 121 0.00 8.10 10.67
CA PRO A 121 1.14 7.82 11.52
C PRO A 121 1.52 8.98 12.43
N TRP A 122 2.11 8.61 13.56
CA TRP A 122 2.70 9.56 14.50
C TRP A 122 4.22 9.48 14.44
N PRO A 123 4.96 10.60 14.53
CA PRO A 123 4.46 11.97 14.53
C PRO A 123 3.92 12.42 13.17
N LEU A 124 2.92 13.31 13.19
CA LEU A 124 2.45 14.04 12.01
C LEU A 124 3.52 15.09 11.66
N ILE A 125 4.55 14.68 10.89
CA ILE A 125 5.62 15.56 10.39
C ILE A 125 5.50 15.68 8.88
#